data_AF-A0A846PU30-F1
#
_entry.id   AF-A0A846PU30-F1
#
_cell.length_a   1.000
_cell.length_b   1.000
_cell.length_c   1.000
_cell.angle_alpha   90.00
_cell.angle_beta   90.00
_cell.angle_gamma   90.00
#
_symmetry.space_group_name_H-M   'P 1'
#
loop_
_entity.id
_entity.type
_entity.pdbx_description
1 polymer ?
#
loop_
_entity_poly.entity_id
_entity_poly.type
_entity_poly.pdbx_seq_one_letter_code
_entity_poly.pdbx_strand_id
1 'polypeptide(L)'
;WDQALDIILRNYGLSKTVENNIIRIVPTPLLAQEEEAIAKAKEAQEKAGDLVTRIYSINYADVDQIEKAIKGAKILTKRGFVS
;
A
#
# COMPACT_ATOMS: atom_id res chain seq x y z
N TRP A 1 -24.50 7.60 -28.31
CA TRP A 1 -24.79 6.65 -27.24
C TRP A 1 -23.84 6.81 -26.06
N ASP A 2 -22.52 6.87 -26.26
CA ASP A 2 -21.56 7.16 -25.18
C ASP A 2 -21.80 8.49 -24.46
N GLN A 3 -22.15 9.55 -25.20
CA GLN A 3 -22.49 10.85 -24.60
C GLN A 3 -23.74 10.78 -23.69
N ALA A 4 -24.75 10.00 -24.06
CA ALA A 4 -25.95 9.83 -23.24
C ALA A 4 -25.64 9.01 -21.97
N LEU A 5 -24.81 7.97 -22.10
CA LEU A 5 -24.32 7.17 -20.98
C LEU A 5 -23.55 8.05 -19.99
N ASP A 6 -22.66 8.94 -20.46
CA ASP A 6 -21.89 9.83 -19.59
C ASP A 6 -22.76 10.85 -18.84
N ILE A 7 -23.88 11.28 -19.44
CA ILE A 7 -24.84 12.18 -18.79
C ILE A 7 -25.62 11.42 -17.71
N ILE A 8 -26.03 10.18 -17.99
CA ILE A 8 -26.72 9.33 -17.01
C ILE A 8 -25.79 9.04 -15.83
N LEU A 9 -24.55 8.63 -16.09
CA LEU A 9 -23.57 8.34 -15.04
C LEU A 9 -23.32 9.55 -14.13
N ARG A 10 -23.20 10.76 -14.71
CA ARG A 10 -23.04 12.01 -13.94
C ARG A 10 -24.25 12.35 -13.09
N ASN A 11 -25.47 12.19 -13.60
CA ASN A 11 -26.69 12.49 -12.85
C ASN A 11 -26.89 11.56 -11.64
N TYR A 12 -26.49 10.29 -11.77
CA TYR A 12 -26.68 9.29 -10.73
C TYR A 12 -25.43 9.08 -9.84
N GLY A 13 -24.38 9.88 -10.01
CA GLY A 13 -23.14 9.74 -9.23
C GLY A 13 -22.48 8.36 -9.41
N LEU A 14 -22.49 7.86 -10.64
CA LEU A 14 -21.94 6.57 -11.01
C LEU A 14 -20.62 6.78 -11.77
N SER A 15 -19.64 5.93 -11.46
CA SER A 15 -18.35 5.86 -12.15
C SER A 15 -18.31 4.60 -13.00
N LYS A 16 -17.76 4.70 -14.22
CA LYS A 16 -17.54 3.56 -15.12
C LYS A 16 -16.06 3.19 -15.17
N THR A 17 -15.76 1.90 -15.16
CA THR A 17 -14.42 1.35 -15.41
C THR A 17 -14.54 0.36 -16.57
N VAL A 18 -13.63 0.43 -17.54
CA VAL A 18 -13.65 -0.41 -18.75
C VAL A 18 -12.50 -1.40 -18.68
N GLU A 19 -12.82 -2.70 -18.65
CA GLU A 19 -11.83 -3.78 -18.61
C GLU A 19 -12.01 -4.70 -19.82
N ASN A 20 -11.15 -4.51 -20.84
CA ASN A 20 -10.94 -5.33 -22.05
C ASN A 20 -12.14 -5.65 -22.96
N ASN A 21 -13.38 -5.53 -22.49
CA ASN A 21 -14.65 -5.54 -23.22
C ASN A 21 -15.87 -5.32 -22.28
N ILE A 22 -15.66 -5.20 -20.96
CA ILE A 22 -16.72 -5.11 -19.96
C ILE A 22 -16.71 -3.72 -19.35
N ILE A 23 -17.91 -3.14 -19.20
CA ILE A 23 -18.10 -1.85 -18.52
C ILE A 23 -18.67 -2.15 -17.14
N ARG A 24 -17.85 -1.97 -16.09
CA ARG A 24 -18.30 -2.01 -14.70
C ARG A 24 -18.78 -0.63 -14.29
N ILE A 25 -20.06 -0.54 -13.88
CA ILE A 25 -20.70 0.69 -13.39
C ILE A 25 -20.89 0.54 -11.88
N VAL A 26 -20.31 1.46 -11.11
CA VAL A 26 -20.43 1.47 -9.64
C VAL A 26 -20.76 2.87 -9.14
N PRO A 27 -21.52 2.99 -8.03
CA PRO A 27 -21.66 4.27 -7.34
C PRO A 27 -20.30 4.80 -6.89
N THR A 28 -20.03 6.08 -7.12
CA THR A 28 -18.84 6.78 -6.61
C THR A 28 -18.58 6.55 -5.11
N PRO A 29 -19.59 6.57 -4.20
CA PRO A 29 -19.32 6.30 -2.78
C PRO A 29 -18.92 4.86 -2.49
N LEU A 30 -19.30 3.90 -3.34
CA LEU A 30 -18.87 2.51 -3.20
C LEU A 30 -17.42 2.34 -3.68
N LEU A 31 -17.05 3.03 -4.77
CA LEU A 31 -15.69 3.03 -5.28
C LEU A 31 -14.69 3.61 -4.28
N ALA A 32 -15.04 4.71 -3.62
CA ALA A 32 -14.21 5.31 -2.58
C ALA A 32 -14.03 4.37 -1.37
N GLN A 33 -15.11 3.69 -0.95
CA GLN A 33 -15.04 2.70 0.13
C GLN A 33 -14.19 1.48 -0.25
N GLU A 34 -14.29 1.02 -1.50
CA GLU A 34 -13.49 -0.09 -2.00
C GLU A 34 -12.01 0.28 -2.04
N GLU A 35 -11.67 1.48 -2.50
CA GLU A 35 -10.29 1.99 -2.51
C GLU A 35 -9.73 2.17 -1.10
N GLU A 36 -10.54 2.70 -0.17
CA GLU A 36 -10.15 2.81 1.24
C GLU A 36 -9.98 1.44 1.90
N ALA A 37 -10.85 0.47 1.58
CA ALA A 37 -10.73 -0.90 2.06
C ALA A 37 -9.47 -1.59 1.51
N ILE A 38 -9.14 -1.37 0.24
CA ILE A 38 -7.91 -1.87 -0.37
C ILE A 38 -6.67 -1.23 0.28
N ALA A 39 -6.69 0.08 0.51
CA ALA A 39 -5.61 0.78 1.20
C ALA A 39 -5.43 0.26 2.63
N LYS A 40 -6.53 0.13 3.40
CA LYS A 40 -6.51 -0.46 4.74
C LYS A 40 -6.04 -1.91 4.74
N ALA A 41 -6.47 -2.71 3.76
CA ALA A 41 -6.03 -4.10 3.63
C ALA A 41 -4.53 -4.19 3.33
N LYS A 42 -4.00 -3.30 2.48
CA LYS A 42 -2.56 -3.22 2.18
C LYS A 42 -1.76 -2.77 3.40
N GLU A 43 -2.22 -1.75 4.12
CA GLU A 43 -1.60 -1.34 5.39
C GLU A 43 -1.67 -2.44 6.46
N ALA A 44 -2.81 -3.13 6.56
CA ALA A 44 -2.98 -4.24 7.47
C ALA A 44 -2.07 -5.41 7.10
N GLN A 45 -1.90 -5.70 5.81
CA GLN A 45 -0.97 -6.71 5.31
C GLN A 45 0.49 -6.33 5.61
N GLU A 46 0.87 -5.06 5.42
CA GLU A 46 2.21 -4.57 5.77
C GLU A 46 2.46 -4.61 7.29
N LYS A 47 1.41 -4.40 8.10
CA LYS A 47 1.45 -4.58 9.56
C LYS A 47 1.43 -6.05 10.00
N ALA A 48 0.77 -6.92 9.25
CA ALA A 48 0.64 -8.35 9.54
C ALA A 48 1.84 -9.17 9.05
N GLY A 49 2.72 -8.59 8.23
CA GLY A 49 3.99 -9.22 7.86
C GLY A 49 4.82 -9.57 9.09
N ASP A 50 5.30 -10.81 9.14
CA ASP A 50 6.12 -11.32 10.23
C ASP A 50 7.45 -10.56 10.32
N LEU A 51 7.76 -10.08 11.52
CA LEU A 51 9.04 -9.47 11.82
C LEU A 51 10.06 -10.59 12.04
N VAL A 52 11.01 -10.73 11.12
CA VAL A 52 12.10 -11.70 11.25
C VAL A 52 13.29 -11.09 12.00
N THR A 53 13.58 -11.63 13.17
CA THR A 53 14.81 -11.31 13.91
C THR A 53 15.95 -12.18 13.40
N ARG A 54 17.03 -11.55 12.91
CA ARG A 54 18.28 -12.24 12.52
C ARG A 54 19.44 -11.68 13.33
N ILE A 55 20.25 -12.59 13.86
CA ILE A 55 21.47 -12.27 14.61
C ILE A 55 22.66 -12.44 13.66
N TYR A 56 23.49 -11.42 13.53
CA TYR A 56 24.71 -11.46 12.73
C TYR A 56 25.93 -11.30 13.65
N SER A 57 26.87 -12.26 13.59
CA SER A 57 28.12 -12.18 14.33
C SER A 57 29.14 -11.34 13.56
N ILE A 58 29.67 -10.28 14.18
CA ILE A 58 30.64 -9.38 13.57
C ILE A 58 32.01 -9.68 14.19
N ASN A 59 33.00 -10.03 13.36
CA ASN A 59 34.32 -10.45 13.84
C ASN A 59 35.42 -9.37 13.70
N TYR A 60 35.18 -8.28 12.95
CA TYR A 60 36.25 -7.33 12.56
C TYR A 60 35.82 -5.85 12.53
N ALA A 61 34.72 -5.48 13.18
CA ALA A 61 34.26 -4.09 13.23
C ALA A 61 33.55 -3.79 14.56
N ASP A 62 33.70 -2.55 15.04
CA ASP A 62 33.00 -2.05 16.22
C ASP A 62 31.49 -2.01 15.98
N VAL A 63 30.75 -2.62 16.90
CA VAL A 63 29.28 -2.74 16.82
C VAL A 63 28.63 -1.36 16.80
N ASP A 64 29.17 -0.41 17.56
CA ASP A 64 28.70 0.98 17.63
C ASP A 64 28.81 1.73 16.30
N GLN A 65 29.82 1.44 15.47
CA GLN A 65 29.97 2.08 14.16
C GLN A 65 28.97 1.51 13.14
N ILE A 66 28.72 0.21 13.20
CA ILE A 66 27.76 -0.47 12.32
C ILE A 66 26.33 -0.07 12.68
N GLU A 67 26.00 0.05 13.96
CA GLU A 67 24.69 0.52 14.40
C GLU A 67 24.40 1.94 13.88
N LYS A 68 25.39 2.84 13.97
CA LYS A 68 25.29 4.20 13.42
C LYS A 68 25.16 4.20 11.90
N ALA A 69 25.90 3.35 11.20
CA ALA A 69 25.82 3.22 9.75
C ALA A 69 24.45 2.71 9.28
N ILE A 70 23.88 1.69 9.95
CA ILE A 70 22.57 1.13 9.61
C ILE A 70 21.45 2.14 9.90
N LYS A 71 21.50 2.83 11.04
CA LYS A 71 20.55 3.91 11.37
C LYS A 71 20.66 5.08 10.39
N GLY A 72 21.87 5.46 9.99
CA GLY A 72 22.12 6.53 9.02
C GLY A 72 21.70 6.19 7.59
N ALA A 73 21.83 4.93 7.19
CA ALA A 73 21.49 4.46 5.84
C ALA A 73 19.98 4.24 5.63
N LYS A 74 19.13 4.40 6.64
CA LYS A 74 17.65 4.27 6.56
C LYS A 74 17.17 2.98 5.86
N ILE A 75 17.93 1.90 6.00
CA ILE A 75 17.62 0.59 5.39
C ILE A 75 16.51 -0.13 6.20
N LEU A 76 16.21 0.36 7.40
CA LEU A 76 15.18 -0.17 8.27
C LEU A 76 13.79 0.30 7.82
N THR A 77 12.86 -0.64 7.69
CA THR A 77 11.43 -0.33 7.60
C THR A 77 10.99 0.43 8.85
N LYS A 78 9.90 1.20 8.78
CA LYS A 78 9.35 1.98 9.91
C LYS A 78 9.13 1.17 11.21
N ARG A 79 9.07 -0.16 11.11
CA ARG A 79 8.89 -1.13 12.21
C ARG A 79 10.16 -1.88 12.64
N GLY A 80 11.29 -1.69 11.95
CA GLY A 80 12.54 -2.39 12.24
C GLY A 80 13.36 -1.69 13.33
N PHE A 81 13.92 -2.46 14.26
CA PHE A 81 14.83 -1.98 15.31
C PHE A 81 16.11 -2.83 15.30
N VAL A 82 17.25 -2.20 15.58
CA VAL A 82 18.56 -2.86 15.73
C VAL A 82 19.03 -2.61 17.16
N SER A 83 19.43 -3.68 17.84
CA SER A 83 19.99 -3.69 19.19
C SER A 83 21.20 -4.60 19.24
#